data_AF-A0A382SU17-F1
#
_entry.id   AF-A0A382SU17-F1
#
_cell.length_a   1.000
_cell.length_b   1.000
_cell.length_c   1.000
_cell.angle_alpha   90.00
_cell.angle_beta   90.00
_cell.angle_gamma   90.00
#
_symmetry.space_group_name_H-M   'P 1'
#
loop_
_entity.id
_entity.type
_entity.pdbx_description
1 polymer ?
#
loop_
_entity_poly.entity_id
_entity_poly.type
_entity_poly.pdbx_seq_one_letter_code
_entity_poly.pdbx_strand_id
1 'polypeptide(L)'
;MKKLYNRFMELNIKSARAKAARRDLSFNEENFIKKQEAVLPILFFYGLVMLLGFILPSVFTLVPSWIFFAILFGLIIRGLNHYFGWVRVEK
;
A
#
# COMPACT_ATOMS: atom_id res chain seq x y z
N MET A 1 12.11 -11.01 -0.09
CA MET A 1 10.90 -10.20 -0.29
C MET A 1 11.00 -9.13 -1.38
N LYS A 2 12.08 -8.32 -1.46
CA LYS A 2 12.26 -7.29 -2.52
C LYS A 2 12.03 -7.80 -3.96
N LYS A 3 12.51 -9.01 -4.29
CA LYS A 3 12.33 -9.60 -5.63
C LYS A 3 10.86 -9.88 -5.98
N LEU A 4 10.07 -10.32 -5.01
CA LEU A 4 8.64 -10.60 -5.21
C LEU A 4 7.85 -9.29 -5.33
N TYR A 5 8.17 -8.31 -4.47
CA TYR A 5 7.62 -6.96 -4.53
C TYR A 5 7.90 -6.28 -5.88
N ASN A 6 9.14 -6.32 -6.36
CA ASN A 6 9.52 -5.74 -7.65
C ASN A 6 8.75 -6.40 -8.81
N ARG A 7 8.63 -7.74 -8.79
CA ARG A 7 7.85 -8.47 -9.80
C ARG A 7 6.37 -8.10 -9.77
N PHE A 8 5.79 -7.98 -8.58
CA PHE A 8 4.39 -7.56 -8.42
C PHE A 8 4.18 -6.13 -8.95
N MET A 9 5.10 -5.22 -8.63
CA MET A 9 5.08 -3.84 -9.13
C MET A 9 5.15 -3.80 -10.65
N GLU A 10 6.09 -4.54 -11.25
CA GLU A 10 6.26 -4.62 -12.70
C GLU A 10 5.00 -5.13 -13.42
N LEU A 11 4.37 -6.18 -12.88
CA LEU A 11 3.12 -6.71 -13.42
C LEU A 11 1.97 -5.70 -13.32
N ASN A 12 1.88 -4.98 -12.19
CA ASN A 12 0.87 -3.95 -12.00
C ASN A 12 1.07 -2.76 -12.95
N ILE A 13 2.31 -2.31 -13.14
CA ILE A 13 2.65 -1.25 -14.11
C ILE A 13 2.26 -1.68 -15.52
N LYS A 14 2.63 -2.91 -15.93
CA LYS A 14 2.26 -3.47 -17.24
C LYS A 14 0.75 -3.47 -17.46
N SER A 15 -0.01 -3.92 -16.45
CA SER A 15 -1.47 -3.93 -16.48
C SER A 15 -2.06 -2.52 -16.57
N ALA A 16 -1.57 -1.58 -15.74
CA ALA A 16 -2.04 -0.20 -15.71
C ALA A 16 -1.75 0.53 -17.03
N ARG A 17 -0.55 0.34 -17.59
CA ARG A 17 -0.17 0.89 -18.89
C ARG A 17 -1.06 0.34 -20.00
N ALA A 18 -1.30 -0.97 -20.03
CA ALA A 18 -2.21 -1.58 -21.00
C ALA A 18 -3.65 -1.06 -20.87
N LYS A 19 -4.12 -0.83 -19.64
CA LYS A 19 -5.45 -0.26 -19.37
C LYS A 19 -5.55 1.21 -19.82
N ALA A 20 -4.50 2.00 -19.64
CA ALA A 20 -4.44 3.38 -20.09
C ALA A 20 -4.40 3.46 -21.63
N ALA A 21 -3.60 2.62 -22.29
CA ALA A 21 -3.53 2.54 -23.75
C ALA A 21 -4.87 2.16 -24.38
N ARG A 22 -5.62 1.22 -23.79
CA ARG A 22 -6.98 0.88 -24.24
C ARG A 22 -7.98 2.04 -24.13
N ARG A 23 -7.69 3.03 -23.30
CA ARG A 23 -8.55 4.19 -23.02
C ARG A 23 -8.04 5.47 -23.66
N ASP A 24 -6.97 5.37 -24.45
CA ASP A 24 -6.28 6.51 -25.06
C ASP A 24 -5.86 7.59 -24.04
N LEU A 25 -5.47 7.16 -22.83
CA LEU A 25 -5.04 8.04 -21.74
C LEU A 25 -3.51 8.05 -21.63
N SER A 26 -2.94 9.24 -21.42
CA SER A 26 -1.52 9.39 -21.09
C SER A 26 -1.20 8.70 -19.75
N PHE A 27 -0.23 7.78 -19.74
CA PHE A 27 0.20 7.07 -18.53
C PHE A 27 1.49 7.66 -17.97
N ASN A 28 1.41 8.34 -16.82
CA ASN A 28 2.59 8.74 -16.06
C ASN A 28 2.99 7.63 -15.09
N GLU A 29 3.99 6.85 -15.50
CA GLU A 29 4.49 5.70 -14.75
C GLU A 29 5.12 6.09 -13.40
N GLU A 30 5.88 7.17 -13.35
CA GLU A 30 6.54 7.62 -12.12
C GLU A 30 5.52 7.98 -11.03
N ASN A 31 4.48 8.73 -11.40
CA ASN A 31 3.40 9.08 -10.47
C ASN A 31 2.59 7.84 -10.07
N PHE A 32 2.40 6.89 -10.99
CA PHE A 32 1.76 5.63 -10.68
C PHE A 32 2.55 4.81 -9.66
N ILE A 33 3.87 4.69 -9.84
CA ILE A 33 4.77 3.99 -8.90
C ILE A 33 4.72 4.66 -7.53
N LYS A 34 4.90 5.98 -7.45
CA LYS A 34 4.82 6.73 -6.18
C LYS A 34 3.51 6.49 -5.44
N LYS A 35 2.39 6.51 -6.17
CA LYS A 35 1.07 6.24 -5.60
C LYS A 35 0.95 4.79 -5.10
N GLN A 36 1.44 3.83 -5.88
CA GLN A 36 1.41 2.43 -5.49
C GLN A 36 2.28 2.18 -4.26
N GLU A 37 3.48 2.75 -4.20
CA GLU A 37 4.37 2.65 -3.04
C GLU A 37 3.76 3.23 -1.76
N ALA A 38 3.01 4.33 -1.87
CA ALA A 38 2.29 4.93 -0.75
C ALA A 38 1.12 4.05 -0.27
N VAL A 39 0.40 3.41 -1.19
CA VAL A 39 -0.83 2.67 -0.90
C VAL A 39 -0.58 1.21 -0.51
N LEU A 40 0.48 0.58 -1.04
CA LEU A 40 0.72 -0.85 -0.83
C LEU A 40 0.87 -1.26 0.64
N PRO A 41 1.58 -0.50 1.51
CA PRO A 41 1.66 -0.84 2.94
C PRO A 41 0.30 -0.85 3.63
N ILE A 42 -0.60 0.07 3.24
CA ILE A 42 -1.95 0.19 3.77
C ILE A 42 -2.79 -1.02 3.35
N LEU A 43 -2.73 -1.38 2.06
CA LEU A 43 -3.43 -2.56 1.53
C LEU A 43 -2.91 -3.87 2.15
N PHE A 44 -1.60 -3.98 2.33
CA PHE A 44 -0.98 -5.14 2.96
C PHE A 44 -1.45 -5.28 4.41
N PHE A 45 -1.46 -4.18 5.18
CA PHE A 45 -1.97 -4.17 6.55
C PHE A 45 -3.44 -4.58 6.60
N TYR A 46 -4.28 -4.03 5.72
CA TYR A 46 -5.69 -4.38 5.66
C TYR A 46 -5.91 -5.87 5.33
N GLY A 47 -5.18 -6.40 4.35
CA GLY A 47 -5.22 -7.83 4.01
C GLY A 47 -4.77 -8.73 5.17
N LEU A 48 -3.73 -8.31 5.90
CA LEU A 48 -3.25 -9.02 7.09
C LEU A 48 -4.31 -9.04 8.20
N VAL A 49 -4.95 -7.90 8.48
CA VAL A 49 -6.01 -7.81 9.51
C VAL A 49 -7.21 -8.71 9.15
N MET A 50 -7.64 -8.71 7.88
CA MET A 50 -8.70 -9.62 7.43
C MET A 50 -8.32 -11.09 7.57
N LEU A 51 -7.08 -11.45 7.18
CA LEU A 51 -6.59 -12.82 7.29
C LEU A 51 -6.48 -13.26 8.76
N LEU A 52 -5.99 -12.40 9.64
CA LEU A 52 -5.98 -12.64 11.08
C LEU A 52 -7.39 -12.83 11.63
N GLY A 53 -8.34 -12.01 11.18
CA GLY A 53 -9.74 -12.15 11.57
C GLY A 53 -10.38 -13.45 11.15
N PHE A 54 -9.99 -13.97 9.99
CA PHE A 54 -10.49 -15.24 9.48
C PHE A 54 -9.87 -16.45 10.19
N ILE A 55 -8.55 -16.44 10.40
CA ILE A 55 -7.82 -17.58 10.97
C ILE A 55 -7.87 -17.60 12.50
N LEU A 56 -7.83 -16.42 13.13
CA LEU A 56 -7.73 -16.27 14.59
C LEU A 56 -8.62 -15.13 15.09
N PRO A 57 -9.96 -15.31 15.06
CA PRO A 57 -10.91 -14.24 15.42
C PRO A 57 -10.75 -13.72 16.85
N SER A 58 -10.19 -14.52 17.77
CA SER A 58 -9.87 -14.11 19.14
C SER A 58 -8.81 -13.00 19.24
N VAL A 59 -8.06 -12.72 18.16
CA VAL A 59 -7.13 -11.58 18.11
C VAL A 59 -7.85 -10.26 18.35
N PHE A 60 -9.09 -10.10 17.86
CA PHE A 60 -9.84 -8.84 18.03
C PHE A 60 -10.40 -8.63 19.43
N THR A 61 -10.47 -9.68 20.25
CA THR A 61 -10.83 -9.56 21.68
C THR A 61 -9.60 -9.40 22.56
N LEU A 62 -8.45 -9.96 22.15
CA LEU A 62 -7.18 -9.85 22.87
C LEU A 62 -6.46 -8.52 22.64
N VAL A 63 -6.56 -7.97 21.42
CA VAL A 63 -5.90 -6.74 21.03
C VAL A 63 -6.91 -5.59 21.04
N PRO A 64 -6.71 -4.54 21.85
CA PRO A 64 -7.53 -3.34 21.81
C PRO A 64 -7.67 -2.78 20.39
N SER A 65 -8.91 -2.52 19.97
CA SER A 65 -9.22 -2.10 18.59
C SER A 65 -8.46 -0.84 18.14
N TRP A 66 -8.20 0.08 19.07
CA TRP A 66 -7.45 1.31 18.81
C TRP A 66 -6.03 1.07 18.29
N ILE A 67 -5.40 -0.08 18.59
CA ILE A 67 -4.06 -0.42 18.08
C ILE A 67 -4.08 -0.59 16.56
N PHE A 68 -5.11 -1.26 16.02
CA PHE A 68 -5.25 -1.40 14.57
C PHE A 68 -5.47 -0.04 13.90
N PHE A 69 -6.25 0.84 14.53
CA PHE A 69 -6.46 2.21 14.03
C PHE A 69 -5.19 3.06 14.11
N ALA A 70 -4.41 2.94 15.18
CA ALA A 70 -3.14 3.66 15.33
C ALA A 70 -2.11 3.24 14.28
N ILE A 71 -2.00 1.94 14.01
CA ILE A 71 -1.12 1.42 12.95
C ILE A 71 -1.60 1.91 11.58
N LEU A 72 -2.90 1.81 11.30
CA LEU A 72 -3.48 2.30 10.04
C LEU A 72 -3.21 3.79 9.85
N PHE A 73 -3.41 4.59 10.90
CA PHE A 73 -3.17 6.03 10.88
C PHE A 73 -1.69 6.35 10.62
N GLY A 74 -0.77 5.65 11.29
CA GLY A 74 0.66 5.78 11.04
C GLY A 74 1.06 5.42 9.60
N LEU A 75 0.46 4.38 9.02
CA LEU A 75 0.69 3.98 7.63
C LEU A 75 0.13 5.01 6.63
N ILE A 76 -1.02 5.61 6.92
CA ILE A 76 -1.59 6.69 6.10
C ILE A 76 -0.66 7.90 6.13
N ILE A 77 -0.21 8.34 7.30
CA ILE A 77 0.73 9.47 7.42
C ILE A 77 2.01 9.16 6.65
N ARG A 78 2.57 7.97 6.81
CA ARG A 78 3.76 7.53 6.05
C ARG A 78 3.51 7.56 4.54
N GLY A 79 2.36 7.06 4.08
CA GLY A 79 2.00 7.03 2.67
C GLY A 79 1.83 8.44 2.08
N LEU A 80 1.14 9.32 2.79
CA LEU A 80 1.02 10.74 2.44
C LEU A 80 2.39 11.41 2.39
N ASN A 81 3.23 11.15 3.39
CA ASN A 81 4.59 11.68 3.43
C ASN A 81 5.45 11.20 2.26
N HIS A 82 5.35 9.92 1.88
CA HIS A 82 6.05 9.37 0.71
C HIS A 82 5.55 9.98 -0.60
N TYR A 83 4.24 10.25 -0.69
CA TYR A 83 3.63 10.81 -1.90
C TYR A 83 3.94 12.29 -2.09
N PHE A 84 3.82 13.10 -1.03
CA PHE A 84 4.01 14.56 -1.08
C PHE A 84 5.44 15.01 -0.72
N GLY A 85 6.24 14.15 -0.08
CA GLY A 85 7.62 14.47 0.31
C GLY A 85 7.77 15.50 1.43
N TRP A 86 6.77 15.66 2.31
CA TRP A 86 6.74 16.70 3.34
C TRP A 86 7.87 16.61 4.38
N VAL A 87 8.20 15.40 4.83
CA VAL A 87 9.23 15.11 5.82
C VAL A 87 10.27 14.22 5.17
N ARG A 88 11.45 14.80 4.89
CA ARG A 88 12.64 14.03 4.54
C ARG A 88 13.22 13.51 5.84
N VAL A 89 13.14 12.20 6.05
CA VAL A 89 13.94 11.55 7.08
C VAL A 89 15.38 11.55 6.55
N GLU A 90 16.19 12.50 7.01
CA GLU A 90 17.64 12.40 6.84
C GLU A 90 18.10 11.09 7.50
N LYS A 91 18.87 10.31 6.74
CA LYS A 91 19.38 9.00 7.17
C LYS A 91 20.51 9.14 8.16
#